data_AF-A0AGA7-F1
#
_entry.id   AF-A0AGA7-F1
#
_cell.length_a   1.000
_cell.length_b   1.000
_cell.length_c   1.000
_cell.angle_alpha   90.00
_cell.angle_beta   90.00
_cell.angle_gamma   90.00
#
_symmetry.space_group_name_H-M   'P 1'
#
loop_
_entity.id
_entity.type
_entity.pdbx_description
1 polymer ?
#
loop_
_entity_poly.entity_id
_entity_poly.type
_entity_poly.pdbx_seq_one_letter_code
_entity_poly.pdbx_strand_id
1 'polypeptide(L)'
;MMTISQVKQTAKESLRGSWGIAIGILVLAWLILTVGGGVVGWIPLLGWIAMLLLTGPLYTGVAWVYLAISRREQVDVAYMFSGFKEFGRTFLAYLLICIFTFLWSLLLFIPGIIKTYSYSQTFFILRDNPNISALDAITESRHMMNGHKGRLFGLSLTFLLWYLIPLAVAIVGSIIVASGSATTTYTTNPTELLTALAAGATFGGLVLILSSWLITLGISLYVYPYLITSIAVFYDDLYAASEGTFTEETVIVEEVDPFNTTEADPFKDDTHPEGFGPDTTKEPERPKDENEPK
;
A
#
# COMPACT_ATOMS: atom_id res chain seq x y z
N MET A 1 -19.46 -11.50 -0.83
CA MET A 1 -18.76 -10.20 -0.90
C MET A 1 -19.70 -9.07 -0.57
N MET A 2 -19.36 -8.27 0.43
CA MET A 2 -20.09 -7.07 0.82
C MET A 2 -20.01 -5.97 -0.25
N THR A 3 -21.08 -5.20 -0.38
CA THR A 3 -21.07 -3.95 -1.17
C THR A 3 -20.26 -2.86 -0.45
N ILE A 4 -19.78 -1.85 -1.19
CA ILE A 4 -19.06 -0.70 -0.62
C ILE A 4 -19.89 0.02 0.47
N SER A 5 -21.21 0.06 0.31
CA SER A 5 -22.11 0.66 1.31
C SER A 5 -22.14 -0.17 2.60
N GLN A 6 -22.25 -1.50 2.49
CA GLN A 6 -22.23 -2.41 3.64
C GLN A 6 -20.89 -2.35 4.38
N VAL A 7 -19.76 -2.38 3.66
CA VAL A 7 -18.42 -2.26 4.27
C VAL A 7 -18.32 -0.97 5.10
N LYS A 8 -18.75 0.16 4.53
CA LYS A 8 -18.78 1.46 5.21
C LYS A 8 -19.71 1.46 6.41
N GLN A 9 -20.90 0.89 6.29
CA GLN A 9 -21.85 0.81 7.40
C GLN A 9 -21.27 -0.02 8.56
N THR A 10 -20.76 -1.21 8.27
CA THR A 10 -20.14 -2.10 9.27
C THR A 10 -18.96 -1.41 9.95
N ALA A 11 -18.08 -0.75 9.19
CA ALA A 11 -16.95 -0.01 9.76
C ALA A 11 -17.41 1.14 10.68
N LYS A 12 -18.45 1.88 10.27
CA LYS A 12 -19.04 2.95 11.10
C LYS A 12 -19.65 2.39 12.38
N GLU A 13 -20.28 1.22 12.32
CA GLU A 13 -20.84 0.53 13.49
C GLU A 13 -19.74 0.03 14.43
N SER A 14 -18.66 -0.57 13.91
CA SER A 14 -17.52 -1.01 14.71
C SER A 14 -16.78 0.13 15.40
N LEU A 15 -16.81 1.34 14.82
CA LEU A 15 -16.27 2.55 15.45
C LEU A 15 -17.17 3.12 16.57
N ARG A 16 -18.45 2.73 16.66
CA ARG A 16 -19.34 3.22 17.73
C ARG A 16 -18.82 2.76 19.09
N GLY A 17 -18.47 3.73 19.94
CA GLY A 17 -17.85 3.46 21.25
C GLY A 17 -16.32 3.54 21.24
N SER A 18 -15.68 3.38 20.09
CA SER A 18 -14.20 3.36 19.95
C SER A 18 -13.63 4.59 19.25
N TRP A 19 -14.46 5.55 18.81
CA TRP A 19 -14.02 6.78 18.14
C TRP A 19 -12.92 7.54 18.89
N GLY A 20 -13.04 7.66 20.21
CA GLY A 20 -12.03 8.36 21.02
C GLY A 20 -10.65 7.70 20.97
N ILE A 21 -10.61 6.37 21.05
CA ILE A 21 -9.36 5.58 20.96
C ILE A 21 -8.82 5.63 19.53
N ALA A 22 -9.67 5.48 18.51
CA ALA A 22 -9.27 5.51 17.12
C ALA A 22 -8.64 6.87 16.73
N ILE A 23 -9.27 7.97 17.13
CA ILE A 23 -8.74 9.34 16.95
C ILE A 23 -7.47 9.53 17.77
N GLY A 24 -7.44 9.06 19.02
CA GLY A 24 -6.27 9.15 19.89
C GLY A 24 -5.05 8.46 19.30
N ILE A 25 -5.21 7.26 18.76
CA ILE A 25 -4.14 6.48 18.11
C ILE A 25 -3.67 7.17 16.82
N LEU A 26 -4.59 7.70 16.01
CA LEU A 26 -4.24 8.49 14.83
C LEU A 26 -3.39 9.71 15.20
N VAL A 27 -3.86 10.53 16.15
CA VAL A 27 -3.18 11.76 16.56
C VAL A 27 -1.83 11.43 17.19
N LEU A 28 -1.76 10.40 18.03
CA LEU A 28 -0.52 9.97 18.66
C LEU A 28 0.48 9.45 17.63
N ALA A 29 0.06 8.61 16.67
CA ALA A 29 0.92 8.14 15.60
C ALA A 29 1.48 9.31 14.78
N TRP A 30 0.61 10.26 14.41
CA TRP A 30 1.01 11.44 13.67
C TRP A 30 1.98 12.33 14.46
N LEU A 31 1.74 12.52 15.76
CA LEU A 31 2.62 13.30 16.65
C LEU A 31 3.99 12.61 16.80
N ILE A 32 4.02 11.30 17.01
CA ILE A 32 5.27 10.52 17.11
C ILE A 32 6.10 10.70 15.84
N LEU A 33 5.48 10.57 14.66
CA LEU A 33 6.18 10.69 13.38
C LEU A 33 6.64 12.14 13.10
N THR A 34 5.82 13.14 13.41
CA THR A 34 6.15 14.56 13.14
C THR A 34 7.16 15.12 14.13
N VAL A 35 6.96 14.92 15.43
CA VAL A 35 7.89 15.35 16.49
C VAL A 35 9.18 14.55 16.39
N GLY A 36 9.09 13.23 16.21
CA GLY A 36 10.25 12.38 15.95
C GLY A 36 11.04 12.88 14.76
N GLY A 37 10.39 13.04 13.60
CA GLY A 37 11.04 13.53 12.38
C GLY A 37 11.67 14.91 12.56
N GLY A 38 10.99 15.81 13.28
CA GLY A 38 11.49 17.15 13.59
C GLY A 38 12.69 17.17 14.54
N VAL A 39 12.79 16.25 15.50
CA VAL A 39 13.92 16.18 16.44
C VAL A 39 15.11 15.46 15.83
N VAL A 40 14.88 14.32 15.18
CA VAL A 40 15.96 13.46 14.67
C VAL A 40 16.41 13.88 13.26
N GLY A 41 15.56 14.58 12.50
CA GLY A 41 15.86 15.03 11.14
C GLY A 41 17.01 16.02 11.01
N TRP A 42 17.44 16.65 12.12
CA TRP A 42 18.64 17.51 12.15
C TRP A 42 19.95 16.72 12.05
N ILE A 43 19.91 15.39 12.24
CA ILE A 43 21.07 14.52 12.08
C ILE A 43 21.02 13.91 10.66
N PRO A 44 21.89 14.35 9.72
CA PRO A 44 21.89 13.84 8.36
C PRO A 44 22.09 12.32 8.34
N LEU A 45 21.37 11.63 7.45
CA LEU A 45 21.39 10.17 7.24
C LEU A 45 20.88 9.33 8.43
N LEU A 46 21.47 9.47 9.62
CA LEU A 46 21.08 8.72 10.83
C LEU A 46 19.63 8.97 11.23
N GLY A 47 19.16 10.23 11.15
CA GLY A 47 17.78 10.53 11.51
C GLY A 47 16.76 9.98 10.52
N TRP A 48 17.11 9.95 9.24
CA TRP A 48 16.28 9.36 8.19
C TRP A 48 16.16 7.84 8.37
N ILE A 49 17.29 7.17 8.66
CA ILE A 49 17.31 5.74 8.94
C ILE A 49 16.48 5.44 10.19
N ALA A 50 16.68 6.18 11.29
CA ALA A 50 15.90 6.00 12.52
C ALA A 50 14.39 6.16 12.29
N MET A 51 13.97 7.17 11.51
CA MET A 51 12.55 7.37 11.15
C MET A 51 12.01 6.22 10.30
N LEU A 52 12.80 5.70 9.36
CA LEU A 52 12.40 4.55 8.55
C LEU A 52 12.18 3.31 9.42
N LEU A 53 13.10 3.02 10.35
CA LEU A 53 13.00 1.90 11.29
C LEU A 53 11.78 2.05 12.21
N LEU A 54 11.44 3.27 12.62
CA LEU A 54 10.27 3.55 13.45
C LEU A 54 8.95 3.38 12.68
N THR A 55 8.91 3.84 11.43
CA THR A 55 7.66 3.97 10.66
C THR A 55 7.04 2.62 10.33
N GLY A 56 7.83 1.63 9.93
CA GLY A 56 7.31 0.33 9.50
C GLY A 56 6.49 -0.39 10.58
N PRO A 57 7.11 -0.75 11.72
CA PRO A 57 6.41 -1.40 12.83
C PRO A 57 5.27 -0.57 13.41
N LEU A 58 5.42 0.76 13.48
CA LEU A 58 4.35 1.65 13.95
C LEU A 58 3.14 1.63 13.00
N TYR A 59 3.39 1.70 11.69
CA TYR A 59 2.33 1.60 10.68
C TYR A 59 1.58 0.28 10.79
N THR A 60 2.31 -0.83 10.92
CA THR A 60 1.71 -2.17 11.10
C THR A 60 0.89 -2.27 12.39
N GLY A 61 1.42 -1.78 13.52
CA GLY A 61 0.70 -1.79 14.79
C GLY A 61 -0.57 -0.95 14.77
N VAL A 62 -0.54 0.23 14.12
CA VAL A 62 -1.75 1.03 13.87
C VAL A 62 -2.76 0.26 13.01
N ALA A 63 -2.32 -0.41 11.94
CA ALA A 63 -3.22 -1.26 11.14
C ALA A 63 -3.87 -2.37 11.99
N TRP A 64 -3.11 -3.02 12.88
CA TRP A 64 -3.64 -4.07 13.76
C TRP A 64 -4.66 -3.54 14.77
N VAL A 65 -4.46 -2.34 15.33
CA VAL A 65 -5.48 -1.67 16.15
C VAL A 65 -6.77 -1.51 15.38
N TYR A 66 -6.72 -0.98 14.15
CA TYR A 66 -7.94 -0.74 13.37
C TYR A 66 -8.67 -2.03 12.98
N LEU A 67 -7.92 -3.11 12.75
CA LEU A 67 -8.48 -4.45 12.57
C LEU A 67 -9.09 -5.00 13.87
N ALA A 68 -8.50 -4.71 15.03
CA ALA A 68 -9.08 -5.08 16.31
C ALA A 68 -10.39 -4.33 16.57
N ILE A 69 -10.41 -3.04 16.24
CA ILE A 69 -11.62 -2.20 16.31
C ILE A 69 -12.70 -2.72 15.36
N SER A 70 -12.35 -3.09 14.11
CA SER A 70 -13.35 -3.63 13.17
C SER A 70 -14.01 -4.91 13.71
N ARG A 71 -13.22 -5.76 14.39
CA ARG A 71 -13.65 -7.00 15.07
C ARG A 71 -14.26 -6.78 16.45
N ARG A 72 -14.44 -5.53 16.90
CA ARG A 72 -15.00 -5.13 18.20
C ARG A 72 -14.22 -5.67 19.40
N GLU A 73 -12.93 -5.88 19.24
CA GLU A 73 -12.03 -6.21 20.32
C GLU A 73 -11.76 -4.99 21.21
N GLN A 74 -11.51 -5.21 22.50
CA GLN A 74 -11.08 -4.14 23.40
C GLN A 74 -9.59 -3.89 23.21
N VAL A 75 -9.24 -2.72 22.71
CA VAL A 75 -7.86 -2.28 22.52
C VAL A 75 -7.55 -1.04 23.34
N ASP A 76 -6.34 -1.00 23.87
CA ASP A 76 -5.76 0.19 24.48
C ASP A 76 -4.83 0.90 23.50
N VAL A 77 -4.39 2.10 23.88
CA VAL A 77 -3.49 2.90 23.04
C VAL A 77 -2.13 2.20 22.88
N ALA A 78 -1.67 1.47 23.90
CA ALA A 78 -0.38 0.76 23.85
C ALA A 78 -0.34 -0.34 22.79
N TYR A 79 -1.49 -0.91 22.41
CA TYR A 79 -1.59 -1.91 21.35
C TYR A 79 -1.02 -1.42 20.01
N MET A 80 -1.01 -0.12 19.72
CA MET A 80 -0.40 0.40 18.48
C MET A 80 1.10 0.13 18.36
N PHE A 81 1.78 -0.17 19.47
CA PHE A 81 3.20 -0.54 19.50
C PHE A 81 3.43 -2.05 19.36
N SER A 82 2.38 -2.85 19.17
CA SER A 82 2.49 -4.31 19.01
C SER A 82 3.37 -4.70 17.84
N GLY A 83 3.39 -3.91 16.75
CA GLY A 83 4.23 -4.18 15.58
C GLY A 83 5.73 -4.22 15.92
N PHE A 84 6.17 -3.49 16.97
CA PHE A 84 7.57 -3.53 17.41
C PHE A 84 7.98 -4.86 18.05
N LYS A 85 7.02 -5.66 18.55
CA LYS A 85 7.31 -7.00 19.09
C LYS A 85 7.79 -7.95 18.00
N GLU A 86 7.33 -7.74 16.77
CA GLU A 86 7.68 -8.54 15.59
C GLU A 86 8.47 -7.71 14.58
N PHE A 87 9.35 -6.84 15.09
CA PHE A 87 10.07 -5.80 14.34
C PHE A 87 10.61 -6.28 12.99
N GLY A 88 11.30 -7.43 12.97
CA GLY A 88 11.90 -7.96 11.75
C GLY A 88 10.88 -8.19 10.64
N ARG A 89 9.74 -8.82 10.94
CA ARG A 89 8.69 -9.15 9.96
C ARG A 89 7.92 -7.90 9.55
N THR A 90 7.52 -7.06 10.50
CA THR A 90 6.73 -5.85 10.23
C THR A 90 7.53 -4.80 9.46
N PHE A 91 8.80 -4.58 9.84
CA PHE A 91 9.70 -3.67 9.14
C PHE A 91 10.00 -4.18 7.73
N LEU A 92 10.33 -5.48 7.59
CA LEU A 92 10.64 -6.06 6.29
C LEU A 92 9.44 -5.99 5.35
N ALA A 93 8.22 -6.32 5.82
CA ALA A 93 7.00 -6.20 5.02
C ALA A 93 6.77 -4.77 4.54
N TYR A 94 6.90 -3.78 5.44
CA TYR A 94 6.78 -2.37 5.07
C TYR A 94 7.82 -1.96 4.03
N LEU A 95 9.10 -2.33 4.25
CA LEU A 95 10.20 -2.01 3.36
C LEU A 95 10.00 -2.62 1.96
N LEU A 96 9.61 -3.90 1.87
CA LEU A 96 9.35 -4.58 0.60
C LEU A 96 8.18 -3.93 -0.16
N ILE A 97 7.09 -3.59 0.54
CA ILE A 97 5.95 -2.90 -0.08
C ILE A 97 6.39 -1.54 -0.63
N CYS A 98 7.17 -0.76 0.12
CA CYS A 98 7.70 0.52 -0.33
C CYS A 98 8.56 0.35 -1.59
N ILE A 99 9.50 -0.60 -1.58
CA ILE A 99 10.37 -0.91 -2.70
C ILE A 99 9.53 -1.32 -3.91
N PHE A 100 8.68 -2.34 -3.81
CA PHE A 100 7.88 -2.81 -4.93
C PHE A 100 6.97 -1.70 -5.49
N THR A 101 6.30 -0.95 -4.63
CA THR A 101 5.44 0.17 -5.06
C THR A 101 6.26 1.24 -5.78
N PHE A 102 7.45 1.57 -5.28
CA PHE A 102 8.35 2.51 -5.92
C PHE A 102 8.80 2.02 -7.31
N LEU A 103 9.24 0.77 -7.44
CA LEU A 103 9.62 0.19 -8.73
C LEU A 103 8.46 0.22 -9.74
N TRP A 104 7.25 -0.12 -9.32
CA TRP A 104 6.07 -0.07 -10.18
C TRP A 104 5.69 1.36 -10.57
N SER A 105 5.85 2.32 -9.65
CA SER A 105 5.60 3.73 -9.93
C SER A 105 6.63 4.36 -10.87
N LEU A 106 7.87 3.85 -10.86
CA LEU A 106 8.94 4.28 -11.76
C LEU A 106 8.67 3.82 -13.20
N LEU A 107 8.10 2.63 -13.37
CA LEU A 107 7.72 2.13 -14.70
C LEU A 107 6.62 2.99 -15.29
N LEU A 108 5.51 3.18 -14.56
CA LEU A 108 4.41 4.05 -14.93
C LEU A 108 3.59 4.43 -13.66
N PHE A 109 2.95 5.60 -13.69
CA PHE A 109 2.14 6.08 -12.57
C PHE A 109 0.93 5.18 -12.25
N ILE A 110 0.19 4.73 -13.28
CA ILE A 110 -1.02 3.91 -13.13
C ILE A 110 -0.74 2.54 -12.47
N PRO A 111 0.23 1.72 -12.92
CA PRO A 111 0.50 0.44 -12.28
C PRO A 111 1.02 0.59 -10.84
N GLY A 112 1.71 1.67 -10.49
CA GLY A 112 2.07 1.98 -9.10
C GLY A 112 0.84 2.05 -8.17
N ILE A 113 -0.22 2.72 -8.62
CA ILE A 113 -1.49 2.79 -7.88
C ILE A 113 -2.12 1.40 -7.74
N ILE A 114 -2.21 0.63 -8.85
CA ILE A 114 -2.80 -0.72 -8.83
C ILE A 114 -2.05 -1.65 -7.87
N LYS A 115 -0.72 -1.55 -7.82
CA LYS A 115 0.13 -2.38 -6.96
C LYS A 115 0.02 -1.98 -5.49
N THR A 116 -0.13 -0.69 -5.19
CA THR A 116 -0.46 -0.21 -3.84
C THR A 116 -1.72 -0.91 -3.30
N TYR A 117 -2.79 -0.96 -4.09
CA TYR A 117 -4.01 -1.69 -3.69
C TYR A 117 -3.78 -3.20 -3.60
N SER A 118 -2.94 -3.78 -4.44
CA SER A 118 -2.63 -5.23 -4.39
C SER A 118 -1.96 -5.64 -3.09
N TYR A 119 -1.20 -4.75 -2.45
CA TYR A 119 -0.46 -5.01 -1.21
C TYR A 119 -1.18 -4.53 0.06
N SER A 120 -2.35 -3.91 -0.10
CA SER A 120 -3.09 -3.26 1.00
C SER A 120 -3.46 -4.19 2.16
N GLN A 121 -3.58 -5.49 1.92
CA GLN A 121 -4.02 -6.48 2.92
C GLN A 121 -2.86 -7.12 3.68
N THR A 122 -1.62 -6.93 3.22
CA THR A 122 -0.41 -7.56 3.78
C THR A 122 -0.31 -7.40 5.30
N PHE A 123 -0.54 -6.20 5.82
CA PHE A 123 -0.39 -5.94 7.26
C PHE A 123 -1.47 -6.62 8.11
N PHE A 124 -2.67 -6.82 7.58
CA PHE A 124 -3.73 -7.55 8.24
C PHE A 124 -3.44 -9.07 8.24
N ILE A 125 -2.93 -9.59 7.13
CA ILE A 125 -2.48 -10.99 7.01
C ILE A 125 -1.34 -11.29 8.00
N LEU A 126 -0.39 -10.36 8.19
CA LEU A 126 0.67 -10.52 9.20
C LEU A 126 0.11 -10.71 10.61
N ARG A 127 -1.03 -10.07 10.92
CA ARG A 127 -1.68 -10.17 12.23
C ARG A 127 -2.31 -11.55 12.44
N ASP A 128 -3.05 -12.01 11.44
CA ASP A 128 -3.82 -13.25 11.52
C ASP A 128 -2.92 -14.49 11.39
N ASN A 129 -1.84 -14.39 10.63
CA ASN A 129 -0.86 -15.44 10.44
C ASN A 129 0.51 -15.06 11.06
N PRO A 130 0.72 -15.25 12.37
CA PRO A 130 1.96 -14.85 13.05
C PRO A 130 3.20 -15.64 12.60
N ASN A 131 3.04 -16.72 11.83
CA ASN A 131 4.16 -17.51 11.30
C ASN A 131 4.48 -17.20 9.82
N ILE A 132 3.66 -16.40 9.12
CA ILE A 132 3.88 -16.11 7.70
C ILE A 132 5.09 -15.19 7.50
N SER A 133 5.90 -15.43 6.47
CA SER A 133 7.00 -14.52 6.15
C SER A 133 6.47 -13.19 5.58
N ALA A 134 7.29 -12.14 5.62
CA ALA A 134 6.92 -10.84 5.08
C ALA A 134 6.63 -10.89 3.56
N LEU A 135 7.39 -11.71 2.81
CA LEU A 135 7.20 -11.85 1.37
C LEU A 135 5.95 -12.67 1.07
N ASP A 136 5.74 -13.78 1.79
CA ASP A 136 4.56 -14.63 1.60
C ASP A 136 3.27 -13.87 1.90
N ALA A 137 3.26 -13.00 2.91
CA ALA A 137 2.10 -12.15 3.18
C ALA A 137 1.81 -11.14 2.06
N ILE A 138 2.85 -10.60 1.40
CA ILE A 138 2.68 -9.71 0.24
C ILE A 138 2.11 -10.49 -0.94
N THR A 139 2.57 -11.72 -1.14
CA THR A 139 2.06 -12.64 -2.15
C THR A 139 0.60 -12.97 -1.87
N GLU A 140 0.27 -13.36 -0.65
CA GLU A 140 -1.11 -13.66 -0.23
C GLU A 140 -2.04 -12.46 -0.41
N SER A 141 -1.61 -11.26 0.00
CA SER A 141 -2.36 -10.02 -0.27
C SER A 141 -2.63 -9.84 -1.76
N ARG A 142 -1.67 -10.15 -2.63
CA ARG A 142 -1.83 -10.02 -4.09
C ARG A 142 -2.86 -11.02 -4.63
N HIS A 143 -2.85 -12.25 -4.16
CA HIS A 143 -3.81 -13.29 -4.54
C HIS A 143 -5.22 -12.92 -4.08
N MET A 144 -5.39 -12.60 -2.80
CA MET A 144 -6.66 -12.19 -2.20
C MET A 144 -7.26 -10.94 -2.89
N MET A 145 -6.41 -10.00 -3.30
CA MET A 145 -6.83 -8.78 -3.99
C MET A 145 -7.12 -8.96 -5.48
N ASN A 146 -6.84 -10.12 -6.09
CA ASN A 146 -7.12 -10.34 -7.50
C ASN A 146 -8.63 -10.27 -7.77
N GLY A 147 -9.05 -9.52 -8.79
CA GLY A 147 -10.48 -9.21 -9.04
C GLY A 147 -11.12 -8.18 -8.08
N HIS A 148 -10.46 -7.81 -6.97
CA HIS A 148 -11.05 -6.96 -5.93
C HIS A 148 -10.44 -5.54 -5.83
N LYS A 149 -9.36 -5.26 -6.56
CA LYS A 149 -8.65 -3.95 -6.53
C LYS A 149 -9.56 -2.78 -6.89
N GLY A 150 -10.44 -2.95 -7.88
CA GLY A 150 -11.40 -1.92 -8.30
C GLY A 150 -12.42 -1.57 -7.21
N ARG A 151 -12.85 -2.56 -6.40
CA ARG A 151 -13.75 -2.33 -5.26
C ARG A 151 -13.07 -1.48 -4.19
N LEU A 152 -11.82 -1.79 -3.85
CA LEU A 152 -11.04 -1.04 -2.87
C LEU A 152 -10.71 0.39 -3.36
N PHE A 153 -10.43 0.54 -4.66
CA PHE A 153 -10.28 1.85 -5.29
C PHE A 153 -11.58 2.67 -5.19
N GLY A 154 -12.73 2.07 -5.51
CA GLY A 154 -14.03 2.72 -5.38
C GLY A 154 -14.34 3.12 -3.93
N LEU A 155 -14.03 2.27 -2.96
CA LEU A 155 -14.14 2.58 -1.53
C LEU A 155 -13.31 3.82 -1.19
N SER A 156 -12.02 3.82 -1.56
CA SER A 156 -11.08 4.91 -1.31
C SER A 156 -11.52 6.22 -1.97
N LEU A 157 -12.08 6.16 -3.18
CA LEU A 157 -12.60 7.32 -3.89
C LEU A 157 -13.74 8.01 -3.13
N THR A 158 -14.63 7.23 -2.48
CA THR A 158 -15.71 7.84 -1.68
C THR A 158 -15.20 8.63 -0.47
N PHE A 159 -14.02 8.29 0.05
CA PHE A 159 -13.36 9.05 1.11
C PHE A 159 -12.52 10.21 0.57
N LEU A 160 -11.88 10.03 -0.60
CA LEU A 160 -11.09 11.07 -1.23
C LEU A 160 -11.93 12.32 -1.58
N LEU A 161 -13.20 12.14 -1.94
CA LEU A 161 -14.12 13.23 -2.24
C LEU A 161 -14.29 14.25 -1.09
N TRP A 162 -14.09 13.84 0.16
CA TRP A 162 -14.16 14.75 1.31
C TRP A 162 -13.03 15.79 1.31
N TYR A 163 -11.90 15.46 0.67
CA TYR A 163 -10.73 16.33 0.59
C TYR A 163 -10.75 17.26 -0.63
N LEU A 164 -11.71 17.10 -1.55
CA LEU A 164 -11.78 17.92 -2.76
C LEU A 164 -12.10 19.39 -2.47
N ILE A 165 -12.99 19.65 -1.49
CA ILE A 165 -13.37 21.00 -1.09
C ILE A 165 -12.20 21.77 -0.47
N PRO A 166 -11.55 21.27 0.61
CA PRO A 166 -10.41 21.99 1.17
C PRO A 166 -9.26 22.12 0.16
N LEU A 167 -9.04 21.12 -0.71
CA LEU A 167 -8.06 21.21 -1.79
C LEU A 167 -8.35 22.39 -2.73
N ALA A 168 -9.60 22.57 -3.17
CA ALA A 168 -9.98 23.69 -4.01
C ALA A 168 -9.72 25.06 -3.31
N VAL A 169 -10.04 25.16 -2.02
CA VAL A 169 -9.76 26.37 -1.23
C VAL A 169 -8.26 26.65 -1.13
N ALA A 170 -7.44 25.60 -0.94
CA ALA A 170 -5.98 25.74 -0.88
C ALA A 170 -5.39 26.19 -2.23
N ILE A 171 -5.91 25.67 -3.35
CA ILE A 171 -5.49 26.09 -4.70
C ILE A 171 -5.79 27.57 -4.92
N VAL A 172 -7.01 28.01 -4.60
CA VAL A 172 -7.40 29.43 -4.72
C VAL A 172 -6.52 30.31 -3.85
N GLY A 173 -6.31 29.94 -2.59
CA GLY A 173 -5.41 30.66 -1.69
C GLY A 173 -3.97 30.76 -2.25
N SER A 174 -3.47 29.67 -2.83
CA SER A 174 -2.12 29.62 -3.43
C SER A 174 -1.99 30.52 -4.65
N ILE A 175 -3.02 30.59 -5.52
CA ILE A 175 -3.05 31.50 -6.68
C ILE A 175 -3.03 32.97 -6.21
N ILE A 176 -3.79 33.29 -5.17
CA ILE A 176 -3.83 34.65 -4.59
C ILE A 176 -2.46 35.03 -4.02
N VAL A 177 -1.82 34.13 -3.24
CA VAL A 177 -0.48 34.34 -2.69
C VAL A 177 0.56 34.55 -3.81
N ALA A 178 0.54 33.70 -4.83
CA ALA A 178 1.45 33.80 -5.96
C ALA A 178 1.30 35.14 -6.69
N SER A 179 0.04 35.57 -6.92
CA SER A 179 -0.26 36.83 -7.59
C SER A 179 0.21 38.05 -6.78
N GLY A 180 -0.12 38.11 -5.48
CA GLY A 180 0.30 39.21 -4.61
C GLY A 180 1.82 39.29 -4.43
N SER A 181 2.49 38.13 -4.34
CA SER A 181 3.95 38.05 -4.24
C SER A 181 4.65 38.51 -5.51
N ALA A 182 4.12 38.14 -6.69
CA ALA A 182 4.63 38.60 -7.97
C ALA A 182 4.50 40.13 -8.11
N THR A 183 3.34 40.71 -7.80
CA THR A 183 3.13 42.18 -7.88
C THR A 183 4.07 42.95 -6.95
N THR A 184 4.36 42.42 -5.77
CA THR A 184 5.32 43.05 -4.82
C THR A 184 6.75 43.04 -5.37
N THR A 185 7.10 42.08 -6.24
CA THR A 185 8.43 42.02 -6.87
C THR A 185 8.60 43.08 -7.97
N TYR A 186 7.52 43.43 -8.67
CA TYR A 186 7.55 44.42 -9.76
C TYR A 186 7.34 45.86 -9.29
N THR A 187 6.96 46.07 -8.03
CA THR A 187 6.74 47.40 -7.44
C THR A 187 7.80 47.67 -6.38
N THR A 188 8.69 48.64 -6.63
CA THR A 188 9.87 48.90 -5.79
C THR A 188 9.60 49.87 -4.63
N ASN A 189 8.45 50.54 -4.63
CA ASN A 189 8.10 51.56 -3.63
C ASN A 189 6.99 51.06 -2.70
N PRO A 190 7.27 50.74 -1.41
CA PRO A 190 6.27 50.24 -0.47
C PRO A 190 5.16 51.26 -0.11
N THR A 191 5.32 52.52 -0.52
CA THR A 191 4.32 53.59 -0.34
C THR A 191 3.26 53.63 -1.44
N GLU A 192 3.38 52.82 -2.49
CA GLU A 192 2.38 52.77 -3.57
C GLU A 192 1.15 51.95 -3.15
N LEU A 193 -0.04 52.47 -3.46
CA LEU A 193 -1.33 51.81 -3.19
C LEU A 193 -1.36 50.37 -3.75
N LEU A 194 -0.74 50.14 -4.91
CA LEU A 194 -0.68 48.82 -5.55
C LEU A 194 0.15 47.81 -4.74
N THR A 195 1.28 48.22 -4.16
CA THR A 195 2.11 47.36 -3.30
C THR A 195 1.39 47.01 -2.00
N ALA A 196 0.67 47.97 -1.41
CA ALA A 196 -0.15 47.74 -0.23
C ALA A 196 -1.30 46.74 -0.50
N LEU A 197 -2.00 46.87 -1.65
CA LEU A 197 -3.03 45.93 -2.08
C LEU A 197 -2.45 44.53 -2.33
N ALA A 198 -1.28 44.44 -2.96
CA ALA A 198 -0.59 43.18 -3.22
C ALA A 198 -0.20 42.46 -1.92
N ALA A 199 0.35 43.17 -0.95
CA ALA A 199 0.66 42.62 0.37
C ALA A 199 -0.60 42.14 1.10
N GLY A 200 -1.69 42.91 1.03
CA GLY A 200 -3.00 42.53 1.58
C GLY A 200 -3.57 41.26 0.94
N ALA A 201 -3.44 41.13 -0.39
CA ALA A 201 -3.83 39.93 -1.11
C ALA A 201 -3.01 38.71 -0.68
N THR A 202 -1.69 38.84 -0.57
CA THR A 202 -0.80 37.77 -0.07
C THR A 202 -1.23 37.32 1.33
N PHE A 203 -1.49 38.25 2.25
CA PHE A 203 -1.97 37.91 3.58
C PHE A 203 -3.32 37.19 3.55
N GLY A 204 -4.29 37.69 2.78
CA GLY A 204 -5.60 37.05 2.61
C GLY A 204 -5.48 35.63 2.03
N GLY A 205 -4.61 35.43 1.04
CA GLY A 205 -4.32 34.11 0.49
C GLY A 205 -3.72 33.14 1.50
N LEU A 206 -2.80 33.60 2.37
CA LEU A 206 -2.25 32.78 3.46
C LEU A 206 -3.34 32.36 4.47
N VAL A 207 -4.26 33.26 4.82
CA VAL A 207 -5.40 32.93 5.69
C VAL A 207 -6.29 31.85 5.06
N LEU A 208 -6.51 31.89 3.75
CA LEU A 208 -7.25 30.83 3.04
C LEU A 208 -6.51 29.49 3.06
N ILE A 209 -5.19 29.48 2.88
CA ILE A 209 -4.38 28.26 2.97
C ILE A 209 -4.43 27.68 4.38
N LEU A 210 -4.25 28.51 5.40
CA LEU A 210 -4.30 28.09 6.81
C LEU A 210 -5.69 27.55 7.18
N SER A 211 -6.75 28.22 6.76
CA SER A 211 -8.12 27.73 7.01
C SER A 211 -8.39 26.40 6.30
N SER A 212 -7.93 26.23 5.05
CA SER A 212 -8.00 24.94 4.34
C SER A 212 -7.24 23.84 5.07
N TRP A 213 -6.04 24.11 5.59
CA TRP A 213 -5.27 23.16 6.39
C TRP A 213 -6.01 22.73 7.66
N LEU A 214 -6.62 23.67 8.37
CA LEU A 214 -7.41 23.39 9.57
C LEU A 214 -8.67 22.56 9.27
N ILE A 215 -9.36 22.88 8.17
CA ILE A 215 -10.52 22.10 7.70
C ILE A 215 -10.08 20.68 7.34
N THR A 216 -8.98 20.54 6.61
CA THR A 216 -8.40 19.24 6.23
C THR A 216 -8.04 18.42 7.46
N LEU A 217 -7.44 19.03 8.48
CA LEU A 217 -7.13 18.38 9.74
C LEU A 217 -8.42 17.87 10.41
N GLY A 218 -9.44 18.73 10.55
CA GLY A 218 -10.72 18.35 11.16
C GLY A 218 -11.41 17.20 10.42
N ILE A 219 -11.45 17.25 9.08
CA ILE A 219 -11.97 16.16 8.24
C ILE A 219 -11.15 14.88 8.44
N SER A 220 -9.82 14.98 8.51
CA SER A 220 -8.94 13.81 8.67
C SER A 220 -9.18 13.06 9.97
N LEU A 221 -9.48 13.76 11.07
CA LEU A 221 -9.81 13.12 12.36
C LEU A 221 -11.05 12.21 12.26
N TYR A 222 -11.97 12.49 11.33
CA TYR A 222 -13.13 11.64 11.10
C TYR A 222 -12.91 10.63 9.97
N VAL A 223 -12.40 11.09 8.83
CA VAL A 223 -12.29 10.29 7.60
C VAL A 223 -11.21 9.23 7.72
N TYR A 224 -10.06 9.54 8.32
CA TYR A 224 -8.95 8.59 8.37
C TYR A 224 -9.26 7.34 9.22
N PRO A 225 -9.75 7.47 10.47
CA PRO A 225 -10.15 6.30 11.26
C PRO A 225 -11.24 5.48 10.57
N TYR A 226 -12.18 6.18 9.92
CA TYR A 226 -13.26 5.54 9.18
C TYR A 226 -12.77 4.78 7.94
N LEU A 227 -11.82 5.34 7.19
CA LEU A 227 -11.22 4.71 6.03
C LEU A 227 -10.45 3.45 6.43
N ILE A 228 -9.52 3.52 7.38
CA ILE A 228 -8.69 2.36 7.75
C ILE A 228 -9.56 1.24 8.34
N THR A 229 -10.56 1.56 9.16
CA THR A 229 -11.53 0.56 9.64
C THR A 229 -12.33 -0.04 8.50
N SER A 230 -12.68 0.75 7.47
CA SER A 230 -13.37 0.22 6.28
C SER A 230 -12.48 -0.72 5.46
N ILE A 231 -11.18 -0.45 5.38
CA ILE A 231 -10.23 -1.37 4.74
C ILE A 231 -10.09 -2.65 5.57
N ALA A 232 -10.08 -2.56 6.91
CA ALA A 232 -10.04 -3.71 7.79
C ALA A 232 -11.32 -4.58 7.70
N VAL A 233 -12.50 -3.97 7.61
CA VAL A 233 -13.75 -4.71 7.34
C VAL A 233 -13.72 -5.35 5.95
N PHE A 234 -13.17 -4.65 4.95
CA PHE A 234 -13.01 -5.19 3.60
C PHE A 234 -12.05 -6.40 3.58
N TYR A 235 -11.01 -6.37 4.40
CA TYR A 235 -10.12 -7.51 4.63
C TYR A 235 -10.89 -8.71 5.20
N ASP A 236 -11.66 -8.52 6.28
CA ASP A 236 -12.45 -9.61 6.88
C ASP A 236 -13.49 -10.19 5.88
N ASP A 237 -14.11 -9.36 5.02
CA ASP A 237 -15.00 -9.81 3.94
C ASP A 237 -14.27 -10.65 2.89
N LEU A 238 -13.03 -10.29 2.54
CA LEU A 238 -12.19 -11.07 1.62
C LEU A 238 -11.75 -12.39 2.25
N TYR A 239 -11.29 -12.33 3.50
CA TYR A 239 -10.79 -13.49 4.24
C TYR A 239 -11.89 -14.54 4.45
N ALA A 240 -13.10 -14.11 4.83
CA ALA A 240 -14.26 -14.99 4.96
C ALA A 240 -14.67 -15.62 3.62
N ALA A 241 -14.49 -14.90 2.50
CA ALA A 241 -14.77 -15.44 1.18
C ALA A 241 -13.71 -16.46 0.73
N SER A 242 -12.44 -16.25 1.08
CA SER A 242 -11.39 -17.24 0.83
C SER A 242 -11.56 -18.49 1.69
N GLU A 243 -11.84 -18.40 3.00
CA GLU A 243 -12.04 -19.64 3.78
C GLU A 243 -13.21 -20.49 3.26
N GLY A 244 -14.27 -19.87 2.71
CA GLY A 244 -15.38 -20.58 2.08
C GLY A 244 -15.12 -21.12 0.66
N THR A 245 -14.01 -20.75 0.00
CA THR A 245 -13.61 -21.28 -1.32
C THR A 245 -12.41 -22.21 -1.24
N PHE A 246 -11.59 -22.11 -0.19
CA PHE A 246 -10.34 -22.86 -0.06
C PHE A 246 -10.51 -24.18 0.71
N THR A 247 -11.66 -24.46 1.33
CA THR A 247 -11.94 -25.79 1.91
C THR A 247 -12.10 -26.91 0.87
N GLU A 248 -12.17 -26.61 -0.43
CA GLU A 248 -12.11 -27.63 -1.49
C GLU A 248 -10.70 -27.82 -2.09
N GLU A 249 -9.74 -26.92 -1.85
CA GLU A 249 -8.45 -26.92 -2.57
C GLU A 249 -7.22 -26.75 -1.66
N THR A 250 -7.36 -26.84 -0.35
CA THR A 250 -6.19 -26.96 0.53
C THR A 250 -5.56 -28.34 0.38
N VAL A 251 -4.48 -28.41 -0.39
CA VAL A 251 -3.17 -29.05 -0.11
C VAL A 251 -2.53 -29.39 -1.46
N ILE A 252 -2.03 -28.38 -2.18
CA ILE A 252 -0.76 -28.51 -2.92
C ILE A 252 -0.04 -27.17 -2.74
N VAL A 253 0.98 -27.17 -1.90
CA VAL A 253 2.02 -26.14 -1.96
C VAL A 253 2.80 -26.46 -3.22
N GLU A 254 2.36 -25.91 -4.36
CA GLU A 254 3.18 -25.92 -5.56
C GLU A 254 4.17 -24.76 -5.43
N GLU A 255 5.42 -25.13 -5.20
CA GLU A 255 6.57 -24.23 -5.29
C GLU A 255 6.65 -23.71 -6.73
N VAL A 256 6.05 -22.54 -6.97
CA VAL A 256 6.09 -21.88 -8.29
C VAL A 256 7.50 -21.33 -8.50
N ASP A 257 8.34 -22.13 -9.17
CA ASP A 257 9.56 -21.67 -9.83
C ASP A 257 9.19 -20.52 -10.80
N PRO A 258 9.69 -19.29 -10.58
CA PRO A 258 9.33 -18.13 -11.39
C PRO A 258 9.80 -18.20 -12.86
N PHE A 259 10.42 -19.31 -13.31
CA PHE A 259 10.84 -19.51 -14.69
C PHE A 259 10.23 -20.74 -15.41
N ASN A 260 9.33 -21.50 -14.78
CA ASN A 260 8.70 -22.63 -15.46
C ASN A 260 7.39 -22.21 -16.15
N THR A 261 7.48 -21.67 -17.37
CA THR A 261 6.32 -21.47 -18.24
C THR A 261 5.85 -22.82 -18.77
N THR A 262 4.88 -23.45 -18.10
CA THR A 262 4.03 -24.47 -18.71
C THR A 262 2.94 -23.78 -19.55
N GLU A 263 3.37 -23.04 -20.58
CA GLU A 263 2.53 -22.86 -21.76
C GLU A 263 2.77 -24.07 -22.64
N ALA A 264 1.70 -24.82 -22.95
CA ALA A 264 1.76 -25.92 -23.89
C ALA A 264 2.28 -25.38 -25.24
N ASP A 265 3.42 -25.92 -25.68
CA ASP A 265 4.00 -25.65 -27.00
C ASP A 265 2.95 -25.95 -28.09
N PRO A 266 2.44 -24.93 -28.81
CA PRO A 266 1.37 -25.11 -29.79
C PRO A 266 1.85 -25.82 -31.08
N PHE A 267 3.10 -26.31 -31.13
CA PHE A 267 3.67 -27.02 -32.28
C PHE A 267 4.08 -28.47 -31.97
N LYS A 268 3.62 -29.05 -30.86
CA LYS A 268 3.98 -30.44 -30.51
C LYS A 268 3.23 -31.53 -31.30
N ASP A 269 2.35 -31.16 -32.23
CA ASP A 269 1.59 -32.12 -33.03
C ASP A 269 1.80 -31.90 -34.54
N ASP A 270 3.05 -32.07 -34.96
CA ASP A 270 3.36 -32.43 -36.34
C ASP A 270 3.74 -33.91 -36.35
N THR A 271 2.74 -34.77 -36.60
CA THR A 271 2.94 -36.14 -37.05
C THR A 271 3.81 -36.12 -38.30
N HIS A 272 5.11 -36.35 -38.15
CA HIS A 272 6.01 -36.55 -39.27
C HIS A 272 5.63 -37.88 -39.92
N PRO A 273 5.20 -37.93 -41.19
CA PRO A 273 4.92 -39.19 -41.86
C PRO A 273 6.22 -39.99 -41.97
N GLU A 274 6.19 -41.26 -41.56
CA GLU A 274 7.31 -42.17 -41.70
C GLU A 274 7.75 -42.25 -43.17
N GLY A 275 9.03 -41.98 -43.45
CA GLY A 275 9.61 -42.11 -44.79
C GLY A 275 10.34 -40.89 -45.36
N PHE A 276 10.71 -39.89 -44.55
CA PHE A 276 11.56 -38.79 -45.02
C PHE A 276 12.71 -38.49 -44.05
N GLY A 277 13.74 -39.33 -44.08
CA GLY A 277 15.05 -39.09 -43.49
C GLY A 277 16.14 -39.59 -44.46
N PRO A 278 17.30 -38.94 -44.57
CA PRO A 278 18.36 -39.35 -45.48
C PRO A 278 18.91 -40.72 -45.09
N ASP A 279 19.18 -41.50 -46.14
CA ASP A 279 19.48 -42.92 -46.15
C ASP A 279 20.62 -43.34 -45.20
N THR A 280 20.45 -44.55 -44.68
CA THR A 280 21.35 -45.26 -43.76
C THR A 280 22.83 -45.16 -44.13
N THR A 281 23.64 -44.50 -43.28
CA THR A 281 25.09 -44.75 -43.27
C THR A 281 25.35 -45.97 -42.40
N LYS A 282 25.56 -47.11 -43.05
CA LYS A 282 25.98 -48.37 -42.44
C LYS A 282 27.28 -48.15 -41.65
N GLU A 283 27.26 -48.46 -40.37
CA GLU A 283 28.43 -48.53 -39.51
C GLU A 283 29.29 -49.75 -39.93
N PRO A 284 30.60 -49.61 -40.17
CA PRO A 284 31.43 -50.73 -40.62
C PRO A 284 31.77 -51.68 -39.46
N GLU A 285 31.51 -52.98 -39.68
CA GLU A 285 31.84 -54.08 -38.77
C GLU A 285 33.35 -54.15 -38.48
N ARG A 286 33.70 -54.22 -37.18
CA ARG A 286 35.08 -54.41 -36.71
C ARG A 286 35.37 -55.91 -36.58
N PRO A 287 36.44 -56.46 -37.20
CA PRO A 287 36.73 -57.89 -37.15
C PRO A 287 37.17 -58.35 -35.76
N LYS A 288 36.75 -59.57 -35.40
CA LYS A 288 37.14 -60.30 -34.19
C LYS A 288 38.58 -60.77 -34.31
N ASP A 289 39.42 -60.42 -33.34
CA ASP A 289 40.69 -61.11 -33.11
C ASP A 289 40.58 -61.99 -31.87
N GLU A 290 40.71 -63.29 -32.11
CA GLU A 290 41.05 -64.32 -31.13
C GLU A 290 42.39 -63.98 -30.48
N ASN A 291 42.46 -64.06 -29.14
CA ASN A 291 43.49 -64.79 -28.41
C ASN A 291 43.41 -64.47 -26.91
N GLU A 292 42.86 -65.42 -26.14
CA GLU A 292 43.25 -65.67 -24.74
C GLU A 292 44.60 -66.41 -24.74
N PRO A 293 45.47 -66.27 -23.71
CA PRO A 293 45.29 -67.16 -22.54
C PRO A 293 45.80 -66.64 -21.17
N LYS A 294 45.13 -67.19 -20.14
CA LYS A 294 45.53 -67.48 -18.75
C LYS A 294 46.10 -66.38 -17.85
#